data_AF-A0A2R6NML5-F1
#
_entry.id   AF-A0A2R6NML5-F1
#
_cell.length_a   1.000
_cell.length_b   1.000
_cell.length_c   1.000
_cell.angle_alpha   90.00
_cell.angle_beta   90.00
_cell.angle_gamma   90.00
#
_symmetry.space_group_name_H-M   'P 1'
#
loop_
_entity.id
_entity.type
_entity.pdbx_description
1 polymer ?
#
loop_
_entity_poly.entity_id
_entity_poly.type
_entity_poly.pdbx_seq_one_letter_code
_entity_poly.pdbx_strand_id
1 'polypeptide(L)'
;MSGHYSKTQAFLAVTNSPWTRDHRHVTAIIPRAWTRRMIWKDPRINDVKPKDRIKWWNVVPGDQVRVLGDKEGSIREVFRINKLSNRVYLKRQGTEDTQKMTGRSTSQQVHYSRCQLFVGRHKFPPAEGSTEPTILPVFATRVSTSPPEWRPDLHRWDWDRYAVNTAPRLPGWTKEANEKVFIPWPKTSRSDPPKPTAYDTTLEAVTEVTYKPPSLPLDPKAFIPRIASQHEYIKSLSTRSAFDPAAPVEVYLQNELSSPFARAKKQARWQAYEHYKQGLLDQYIKAEVNNLDGRIVRDAKAEAVWKWRNRMIEERKAEIKKRWKDRGQETKMTRKRERQAKQKDRIHRKMRELVLTDAPNQIVPGSG
;
A
#
# COMPACT_ATOMS: atom_id res chain seq x y z
N MET A 1 1.03 0.85 -2.59
CA MET A 1 0.14 -0.08 -3.29
C MET A 1 -1.29 0.38 -3.09
N SER A 2 -1.92 0.90 -4.14
CA SER A 2 -3.30 1.39 -4.11
C SER A 2 -4.25 0.19 -4.15
N GLY A 3 -4.86 -0.13 -3.01
CA GLY A 3 -5.94 -1.12 -2.99
C GLY A 3 -7.11 -0.61 -3.83
N HIS A 4 -7.50 -1.38 -4.84
CA HIS A 4 -8.56 -1.01 -5.75
C HIS A 4 -9.92 -1.63 -5.34
N TYR A 5 -10.93 -0.79 -5.10
CA TYR A 5 -12.27 -1.09 -4.59
C TYR A 5 -13.40 -1.11 -5.66
N SER A 6 -13.86 -2.28 -6.11
CA SER A 6 -14.99 -2.42 -7.05
C SER A 6 -16.38 -2.16 -6.41
N LYS A 7 -17.45 -2.11 -7.23
CA LYS A 7 -18.87 -2.08 -6.80
C LYS A 7 -19.21 -3.19 -5.79
N THR A 8 -18.64 -4.38 -6.01
CA THR A 8 -18.71 -5.50 -5.06
C THR A 8 -18.09 -5.15 -3.73
N GLN A 9 -17.04 -4.33 -3.68
CA GLN A 9 -16.41 -3.92 -2.42
C GLN A 9 -17.22 -2.86 -1.65
N ALA A 10 -18.04 -2.04 -2.30
CA ALA A 10 -19.03 -1.20 -1.60
C ALA A 10 -20.14 -2.04 -0.95
N PHE A 11 -20.51 -3.18 -1.56
CA PHE A 11 -21.36 -4.20 -0.93
C PHE A 11 -20.62 -4.99 0.16
N LEU A 12 -19.33 -5.33 -0.01
CA LEU A 12 -18.50 -5.97 1.02
C LEU A 12 -18.21 -5.03 2.21
N ALA A 13 -18.35 -3.72 2.04
CA ALA A 13 -18.28 -2.76 3.15
C ALA A 13 -19.48 -2.85 4.10
N VAL A 14 -20.53 -3.58 3.70
CA VAL A 14 -21.57 -4.06 4.62
C VAL A 14 -20.96 -5.20 5.43
N THR A 15 -20.73 -4.95 6.72
CA THR A 15 -20.15 -5.94 7.63
C THR A 15 -21.18 -6.41 8.65
N ASN A 16 -21.10 -7.70 8.97
CA ASN A 16 -21.83 -8.34 10.06
C ASN A 16 -20.95 -8.44 11.32
N SER A 17 -19.67 -8.09 11.22
CA SER A 17 -18.78 -8.09 12.38
C SER A 17 -19.05 -6.84 13.22
N PRO A 18 -19.30 -6.99 14.54
CA PRO A 18 -19.43 -5.86 15.44
C PRO A 18 -18.09 -5.17 15.73
N TRP A 19 -16.98 -5.89 15.58
CA TRP A 19 -15.67 -5.39 15.97
C TRP A 19 -14.99 -4.59 14.86
N THR A 20 -14.19 -3.60 15.26
CA THR A 20 -13.31 -2.85 14.36
C THR A 20 -11.90 -3.42 14.42
N ARG A 21 -11.47 -4.04 13.32
CA ARG A 21 -10.10 -4.58 13.16
C ARG A 21 -9.18 -3.58 12.48
N ASP A 22 -9.69 -2.90 11.44
CA ASP A 22 -8.94 -1.93 10.66
C ASP A 22 -9.71 -0.63 10.43
N HIS A 23 -8.99 0.42 10.05
CA HIS A 23 -9.52 1.75 9.75
C HIS A 23 -9.54 2.08 8.26
N ARG A 24 -9.45 1.06 7.41
CA ARG A 24 -9.39 1.24 5.96
C ARG A 24 -10.61 1.96 5.43
N HIS A 25 -11.78 1.81 6.05
CA HIS A 25 -12.98 2.53 5.62
C HIS A 25 -12.88 4.05 5.83
N VAL A 26 -12.05 4.55 6.75
CA VAL A 26 -11.87 6.01 6.98
C VAL A 26 -10.76 6.58 6.11
N THR A 27 -9.73 5.78 5.77
CA THR A 27 -8.62 6.24 4.94
C THR A 27 -8.85 6.00 3.45
N ALA A 28 -9.68 5.02 3.09
CA ALA A 28 -9.90 4.64 1.70
C ALA A 28 -10.58 5.78 0.93
N ILE A 29 -9.82 6.37 0.03
CA ILE A 29 -10.36 7.22 -1.02
C ILE A 29 -10.95 6.29 -2.07
N ILE A 30 -12.26 6.34 -2.27
CA ILE A 30 -12.87 5.68 -3.43
C ILE A 30 -12.52 6.53 -4.66
N PRO A 31 -11.67 6.05 -5.58
CA PRO A 31 -11.35 6.75 -6.82
C PRO A 31 -12.62 7.12 -7.58
N ARG A 32 -12.66 8.36 -8.07
CA ARG A 32 -13.81 8.93 -8.79
C ARG A 32 -14.28 8.06 -9.96
N ALA A 33 -13.36 7.33 -10.61
CA ALA A 33 -13.67 6.43 -11.71
C ALA A 33 -14.70 5.34 -11.33
N TRP A 34 -14.75 4.90 -10.06
CA TRP A 34 -15.68 3.84 -9.61
C TRP A 34 -17.02 4.35 -9.11
N THR A 35 -17.10 5.65 -8.81
CA THR A 35 -18.40 6.30 -8.56
C THR A 35 -19.17 6.60 -9.84
N ARG A 36 -18.54 6.43 -11.02
CA ARG A 36 -19.21 6.57 -12.32
C ARG A 36 -20.10 5.36 -12.54
N ARG A 37 -21.36 5.64 -12.88
CA ARG A 37 -22.31 4.60 -13.30
C ARG A 37 -21.87 4.08 -14.66
N MET A 38 -21.75 2.75 -14.81
CA MET A 38 -21.53 2.14 -16.13
C MET A 38 -22.84 2.09 -16.91
N ILE A 39 -23.97 1.87 -16.22
CA ILE A 39 -25.30 1.82 -16.82
C ILE A 39 -26.18 2.87 -16.12
N TRP A 40 -26.99 3.62 -16.87
CA TRP A 40 -27.89 4.65 -16.31
C TRP A 40 -28.83 4.12 -15.21
N LYS A 41 -29.30 2.88 -15.39
CA LYS A 41 -30.18 2.14 -14.47
C LYS A 41 -29.47 1.66 -13.19
N ASP A 42 -28.16 1.77 -13.10
CA ASP A 42 -27.43 1.37 -11.89
C ASP A 42 -27.79 2.28 -10.71
N PRO A 43 -28.06 1.71 -9.52
CA PRO A 43 -28.30 2.51 -8.33
C PRO A 43 -27.04 3.31 -7.99
N ARG A 44 -27.21 4.59 -7.69
CA ARG A 44 -26.12 5.44 -7.22
C ARG A 44 -25.75 5.01 -5.80
N ILE A 45 -24.50 4.57 -5.62
CA ILE A 45 -23.98 4.27 -4.29
C ILE A 45 -23.80 5.60 -3.56
N ASN A 46 -24.59 5.81 -2.52
CA ASN A 46 -24.45 6.96 -1.63
C ASN A 46 -23.30 6.69 -0.67
N ASP A 47 -22.10 7.16 -1.04
CA ASP A 47 -20.91 7.11 -0.21
C ASP A 47 -20.71 8.43 0.56
N VAL A 48 -20.20 8.33 1.78
CA VAL A 48 -19.83 9.47 2.62
C VAL A 48 -18.34 9.75 2.41
N LYS A 49 -17.95 11.03 2.41
CA LYS A 49 -16.53 11.40 2.26
C LYS A 49 -15.71 10.74 3.37
N PRO A 50 -14.47 10.29 3.11
CA PRO A 50 -13.68 9.55 4.09
C PRO A 50 -13.55 10.25 5.46
N LYS A 51 -13.41 11.59 5.46
CA LYS A 51 -13.36 12.43 6.67
C LYS A 51 -14.66 12.46 7.50
N ASP A 52 -15.80 12.23 6.87
CA ASP A 52 -17.13 12.28 7.51
C ASP A 52 -17.63 10.85 7.87
N ARG A 53 -16.84 9.81 7.56
CA ARG A 53 -17.15 8.42 7.92
C ARG A 53 -16.89 8.19 9.41
N ILE A 54 -17.76 7.42 10.04
CA ILE A 54 -17.64 7.12 11.47
C ILE A 54 -16.44 6.19 11.67
N LYS A 55 -15.42 6.67 12.39
CA LYS A 55 -14.25 5.87 12.77
C LYS A 55 -14.62 4.82 13.82
N TRP A 56 -15.22 5.27 14.91
CA TRP A 56 -15.61 4.44 16.06
C TRP A 56 -17.13 4.27 16.10
N TRP A 57 -17.59 3.09 15.68
CA TRP A 57 -19.02 2.77 15.59
C TRP A 57 -19.55 2.31 16.94
N ASN A 58 -20.47 3.06 17.54
CA ASN A 58 -21.11 2.65 18.79
C ASN A 58 -22.36 1.81 18.59
N VAL A 59 -22.86 1.68 17.36
CA VAL A 59 -23.98 0.79 17.02
C VAL A 59 -23.44 -0.30 16.12
N VAL A 60 -23.58 -1.55 16.54
CA VAL A 60 -23.00 -2.70 15.87
C VAL A 60 -24.03 -3.80 15.62
N PRO A 61 -23.78 -4.73 14.67
CA PRO A 61 -24.62 -5.91 14.48
C PRO A 61 -24.86 -6.68 15.79
N GLY A 62 -26.12 -7.03 16.04
CA GLY A 62 -26.61 -7.65 17.28
C GLY A 62 -27.09 -6.66 18.35
N ASP A 63 -26.81 -5.36 18.23
CA ASP A 63 -27.41 -4.37 19.13
C ASP A 63 -28.91 -4.22 18.89
N GLN A 64 -29.63 -3.84 19.93
CA GLN A 64 -31.02 -3.42 19.85
C GLN A 64 -31.09 -1.89 19.81
N VAL A 65 -31.86 -1.35 18.86
CA VAL A 65 -32.02 0.10 18.66
C VAL A 65 -33.46 0.48 18.44
N ARG A 66 -33.80 1.72 18.80
CA ARG A 66 -35.01 2.41 18.34
C ARG A 66 -34.63 3.41 17.26
N VAL A 67 -35.50 3.58 16.27
CA VAL A 67 -35.34 4.60 15.23
C VAL A 67 -36.05 5.88 15.65
N LEU A 68 -35.31 7.00 15.67
CA LEU A 68 -35.85 8.32 15.94
C LEU A 68 -36.79 8.76 14.81
N GLY A 69 -38.01 9.16 15.17
CA GLY A 69 -39.07 9.54 14.23
C GLY A 69 -39.91 8.38 13.72
N ASP A 70 -39.67 7.16 14.20
CA ASP A 70 -40.56 6.02 13.95
C ASP A 70 -41.80 6.10 14.85
N LYS A 71 -43.00 6.01 14.27
CA LYS A 71 -44.27 6.17 15.00
C LYS A 71 -44.54 5.01 15.96
N GLU A 72 -44.09 3.82 15.60
CA GLU A 72 -44.27 2.61 16.39
C GLU A 72 -43.36 2.57 17.61
N GLY A 73 -42.24 3.30 17.58
CA GLY A 73 -41.21 3.23 18.62
C GLY A 73 -40.64 1.81 18.82
N SER A 74 -40.76 0.93 17.83
CA SER A 74 -40.42 -0.49 17.97
C SER A 74 -38.91 -0.69 18.15
N ILE A 75 -38.55 -1.61 19.04
CA ILE A 75 -37.17 -2.02 19.27
C ILE A 75 -36.78 -3.02 18.18
N ARG A 76 -35.70 -2.71 17.46
CA ARG A 76 -35.26 -3.50 16.32
C ARG A 76 -33.79 -3.88 16.47
N GLU A 77 -33.48 -5.11 16.09
CA GLU A 77 -32.11 -5.62 16.11
C GLU A 77 -31.34 -5.12 14.89
N VAL A 78 -30.10 -4.72 15.09
CA VAL A 78 -29.18 -4.36 14.03
C VAL A 78 -28.67 -5.63 13.35
N PHE A 79 -28.98 -5.78 12.07
CA PHE A 79 -28.54 -6.93 11.29
C PHE A 79 -27.14 -6.72 10.71
N ARG A 80 -26.90 -5.57 10.07
CA ARG A 80 -25.62 -5.23 9.42
C ARG A 80 -25.35 -3.75 9.50
N ILE A 81 -24.09 -3.35 9.34
CA ILE A 81 -23.69 -1.95 9.22
C ILE A 81 -22.90 -1.72 7.94
N ASN A 82 -23.06 -0.57 7.31
CA ASN A 82 -22.24 -0.13 6.20
C ASN A 82 -21.38 1.06 6.61
N LYS A 83 -20.08 0.77 6.76
CA LYS A 83 -19.09 1.73 7.26
C LYS A 83 -18.75 2.85 6.27
N LEU A 84 -19.03 2.67 4.96
CA LEU A 84 -18.78 3.68 3.93
C LEU A 84 -19.94 4.69 3.83
N SER A 85 -21.18 4.24 4.00
CA SER A 85 -22.37 5.09 3.88
C SER A 85 -22.93 5.62 5.21
N ASN A 86 -22.33 5.24 6.34
CA ASN A 86 -22.84 5.52 7.69
C ASN A 86 -24.30 5.04 7.91
N ARG A 87 -24.64 3.87 7.36
CA ARG A 87 -25.98 3.30 7.42
C ARG A 87 -26.03 1.99 8.20
N VAL A 88 -27.13 1.80 8.90
CA VAL A 88 -27.46 0.64 9.73
C VAL A 88 -28.62 -0.09 9.07
N TYR A 89 -28.49 -1.40 8.91
CA TYR A 89 -29.54 -2.27 8.40
C TYR A 89 -30.19 -2.97 9.57
N LEU A 90 -31.49 -2.75 9.75
CA LEU A 90 -32.28 -3.33 10.83
C LEU A 90 -32.98 -4.59 10.34
N LYS A 91 -33.05 -5.59 11.21
CA LYS A 91 -33.85 -6.80 11.00
C LYS A 91 -35.33 -6.39 10.96
N ARG A 92 -36.04 -6.79 9.91
CA ARG A 92 -37.48 -6.53 9.80
C ARG A 92 -38.22 -7.49 10.73
N GLN A 93 -39.16 -6.96 11.53
CA GLN A 93 -40.13 -7.77 12.25
C GLN A 93 -41.17 -8.26 11.22
N GLY A 94 -40.98 -9.44 10.69
CA GLY A 94 -41.93 -10.11 9.80
C GLY A 94 -41.87 -11.60 10.06
N THR A 95 -43.03 -12.25 10.08
CA THR A 95 -43.15 -13.71 10.18
C THR A 95 -42.35 -14.38 9.06
N GLU A 96 -41.64 -15.45 9.40
CA GLU A 96 -40.68 -16.16 8.53
C GLU A 96 -41.27 -16.58 7.17
N ASP A 97 -42.60 -16.71 7.09
CA ASP A 97 -43.34 -17.10 5.88
C ASP A 97 -43.29 -16.08 4.74
N THR A 98 -43.17 -14.78 5.02
CA THR A 98 -43.06 -13.76 3.96
C THR A 98 -41.65 -13.60 3.40
N GLN A 99 -40.62 -14.07 4.11
CA GLN A 99 -39.23 -14.00 3.63
C GLN A 99 -38.95 -15.02 2.52
N LYS A 100 -39.64 -16.16 2.50
CA LYS A 100 -39.46 -17.20 1.48
C LYS A 100 -40.03 -16.83 0.11
N MET A 101 -41.07 -15.98 0.04
CA MET A 101 -41.76 -15.69 -1.22
C MET A 101 -41.14 -14.60 -2.11
N THR A 102 -40.28 -13.72 -1.58
CA THR A 102 -39.78 -12.56 -2.37
C THR A 102 -38.28 -12.56 -2.67
N GLY A 103 -37.50 -13.52 -2.13
CA GLY A 103 -36.06 -13.67 -2.42
C GLY A 103 -35.17 -12.46 -2.05
N ARG A 104 -35.75 -11.35 -1.57
CA ARG A 104 -35.07 -10.14 -1.14
C ARG A 104 -35.45 -9.87 0.31
N SER A 105 -34.53 -10.22 1.22
CA SER A 105 -34.59 -9.73 2.59
C SER A 105 -34.45 -8.20 2.56
N THR A 106 -35.56 -7.47 2.54
CA THR A 106 -35.57 -6.01 2.57
C THR A 106 -35.36 -5.54 4.02
N SER A 107 -34.13 -5.67 4.51
CA SER A 107 -33.72 -5.04 5.78
C SER A 107 -33.94 -3.53 5.68
N GLN A 108 -34.57 -2.93 6.69
CA GLN A 108 -34.78 -1.48 6.70
C GLN A 108 -33.45 -0.77 6.88
N GLN A 109 -33.13 0.12 5.95
CA GLN A 109 -31.89 0.89 5.99
C GLN A 109 -32.13 2.25 6.67
N VAL A 110 -31.41 2.51 7.76
CA VAL A 110 -31.52 3.75 8.54
C VAL A 110 -30.16 4.42 8.62
N HIS A 111 -30.12 5.75 8.66
CA HIS A 111 -28.88 6.47 8.89
C HIS A 111 -28.47 6.37 10.37
N TYR A 112 -27.18 6.20 10.65
CA TYR A 112 -26.65 6.00 12.00
C TYR A 112 -27.15 7.01 13.03
N SER A 113 -27.24 8.30 12.64
CA SER A 113 -27.69 9.38 13.55
C SER A 113 -29.12 9.25 14.05
N ARG A 114 -29.96 8.43 13.40
CA ARG A 114 -31.35 8.20 13.84
C ARG A 114 -31.47 7.00 14.77
N CYS A 115 -30.40 6.25 15.02
CA CYS A 115 -30.42 5.08 15.89
C CYS A 115 -30.14 5.50 17.34
N GLN A 116 -31.03 5.11 18.26
CA GLN A 116 -30.83 5.21 19.70
C GLN A 116 -30.61 3.81 20.27
N LEU A 117 -29.48 3.60 20.96
CA LEU A 117 -29.16 2.30 21.56
C LEU A 117 -30.11 1.97 22.69
N PHE A 118 -30.57 0.73 22.74
CA PHE A 118 -31.33 0.21 23.86
C PHE A 118 -30.39 -0.07 25.04
N VAL A 119 -30.69 0.52 26.20
CA VAL A 119 -29.91 0.34 27.44
C VAL A 119 -30.45 -0.85 28.23
N GLY A 120 -31.77 -0.93 28.36
CA GLY A 120 -32.45 -1.96 29.12
C GLY A 120 -33.88 -1.59 29.47
N ARG A 121 -34.59 -2.51 30.15
CA ARG A 121 -35.88 -2.23 30.79
C ARG A 121 -35.63 -1.85 32.23
N HIS A 122 -36.05 -0.65 32.62
CA HIS A 122 -35.90 -0.17 33.99
C HIS A 122 -37.28 0.08 34.61
N LYS A 123 -37.36 -0.09 35.93
CA LYS A 123 -38.56 0.25 36.71
C LYS A 123 -38.57 1.75 36.96
N PHE A 124 -39.63 2.42 36.57
CA PHE A 124 -39.86 3.84 36.82
C PHE A 124 -40.86 4.00 37.96
N PRO A 125 -40.86 5.17 38.64
CA PRO A 125 -41.93 5.52 39.56
C PRO A 125 -43.30 5.39 38.88
N PRO A 126 -44.35 5.09 39.66
CA PRO A 126 -45.70 5.02 39.12
C PRO A 126 -46.07 6.28 38.33
N ALA A 127 -46.79 6.10 37.23
CA ALA A 127 -47.37 7.21 36.49
C ALA A 127 -48.48 7.88 37.33
N GLU A 128 -48.76 9.15 37.07
CA GLU A 128 -49.84 9.89 37.74
C GLU A 128 -51.16 9.11 37.64
N GLY A 129 -51.65 8.60 38.79
CA GLY A 129 -52.89 7.81 38.88
C GLY A 129 -52.74 6.29 39.01
N SER A 130 -51.52 5.74 39.02
CA SER A 130 -51.26 4.31 39.31
C SER A 130 -50.43 4.16 40.59
N THR A 131 -50.57 3.05 41.31
CA THR A 131 -49.74 2.72 42.48
C THR A 131 -48.57 1.79 42.10
N GLU A 132 -48.62 1.18 40.91
CA GLU A 132 -47.62 0.20 40.48
C GLU A 132 -46.48 0.84 39.67
N PRO A 133 -45.22 0.41 39.87
CA PRO A 133 -44.08 0.91 39.12
C PRO A 133 -44.11 0.43 37.65
N THR A 134 -44.00 1.39 36.72
CA THR A 134 -44.05 1.09 35.28
C THR A 134 -42.68 0.64 34.76
N ILE A 135 -42.61 -0.49 34.06
CA ILE A 135 -41.38 -0.95 33.41
C ILE A 135 -41.30 -0.37 32.00
N LEU A 136 -40.36 0.54 31.77
CA LEU A 136 -40.18 1.21 30.48
C LEU A 136 -38.86 0.83 29.81
N PRO A 137 -38.84 0.69 28.46
CA PRO A 137 -37.60 0.55 27.71
C PRO A 137 -36.85 1.88 27.70
N VAL A 138 -35.58 1.85 28.07
CA VAL A 138 -34.72 3.03 28.14
C VAL A 138 -33.74 3.03 26.97
N PHE A 139 -33.64 4.18 26.30
CA PHE A 139 -32.75 4.36 25.16
C PHE A 139 -31.69 5.42 25.44
N ALA A 140 -30.49 5.22 24.93
CA ALA A 140 -29.41 6.19 25.00
C ALA A 140 -29.62 7.29 23.95
N THR A 141 -29.80 8.53 24.44
CA THR A 141 -29.84 9.74 23.61
C THR A 141 -28.43 10.27 23.34
N ARG A 142 -27.52 10.12 24.31
CA ARG A 142 -26.09 10.46 24.16
C ARG A 142 -25.23 9.31 24.67
N VAL A 143 -24.30 8.87 23.83
CA VAL A 143 -23.33 7.81 24.14
C VAL A 143 -21.95 8.45 24.31
N SER A 144 -21.26 8.10 25.39
CA SER A 144 -19.84 8.35 25.60
C SER A 144 -19.07 7.04 25.50
N THR A 145 -17.79 7.13 25.19
CA THR A 145 -16.92 5.97 25.04
C THR A 145 -15.67 6.12 25.87
N SER A 146 -15.08 5.01 26.30
CA SER A 146 -13.69 5.00 26.75
C SER A 146 -12.74 5.32 25.59
N PRO A 147 -11.46 5.69 25.87
CA PRO A 147 -10.45 5.71 24.82
C PRO A 147 -10.30 4.30 24.20
N PRO A 148 -10.20 4.21 22.86
CA PRO A 148 -10.05 2.93 22.18
C PRO A 148 -8.64 2.38 22.33
N GLU A 149 -8.55 1.11 22.70
CA GLU A 149 -7.30 0.38 22.92
C GLU A 149 -7.18 -0.78 21.93
N TRP A 150 -5.99 -1.00 21.38
CA TRP A 150 -5.74 -2.16 20.52
C TRP A 150 -5.45 -3.38 21.38
N ARG A 151 -6.29 -4.41 21.28
CA ARG A 151 -6.04 -5.70 21.95
C ARG A 151 -5.37 -6.67 20.96
N PRO A 152 -4.06 -6.98 21.13
CA PRO A 152 -3.33 -7.84 20.20
C PRO A 152 -3.91 -9.26 20.15
N ASP A 153 -4.30 -9.82 21.29
CA ASP A 153 -4.83 -11.19 21.38
C ASP A 153 -6.09 -11.39 20.53
N LEU A 154 -7.00 -10.40 20.58
CA LEU A 154 -8.28 -10.42 19.88
C LEU A 154 -8.20 -9.79 18.47
N HIS A 155 -7.03 -9.25 18.10
CA HIS A 155 -6.78 -8.56 16.83
C HIS A 155 -7.86 -7.52 16.49
N ARG A 156 -8.27 -6.73 17.50
CA ARG A 156 -9.34 -5.74 17.38
C ARG A 156 -9.14 -4.55 18.30
N TRP A 157 -9.74 -3.43 17.93
CA TRP A 157 -9.92 -2.28 18.80
C TRP A 157 -11.07 -2.52 19.76
N ASP A 158 -10.85 -2.27 21.04
CA ASP A 158 -11.83 -2.41 22.11
C ASP A 158 -12.04 -1.06 22.80
N TRP A 159 -13.29 -0.76 23.14
CA TRP A 159 -13.67 0.41 23.93
C TRP A 159 -15.03 0.18 24.57
N ASP A 160 -15.25 0.76 25.74
CA ASP A 160 -16.51 0.65 26.46
C ASP A 160 -17.46 1.76 26.03
N ARG A 161 -18.77 1.44 26.06
CA ARG A 161 -19.85 2.37 25.73
C ARG A 161 -20.64 2.70 26.98
N TYR A 162 -20.97 3.97 27.15
CA TYR A 162 -21.75 4.46 28.28
C TYR A 162 -22.89 5.37 27.81
N ALA A 163 -24.10 5.17 28.33
CA ALA A 163 -25.18 6.15 28.20
C ALA A 163 -24.92 7.32 29.17
N VAL A 164 -24.75 8.51 28.61
CA VAL A 164 -24.65 9.77 29.38
C VAL A 164 -26.02 10.40 29.56
N ASN A 165 -26.89 10.22 28.57
CA ASN A 165 -28.24 10.74 28.59
C ASN A 165 -29.19 9.67 28.07
N THR A 166 -30.28 9.44 28.80
CA THR A 166 -31.29 8.44 28.47
C THR A 166 -32.67 9.07 28.24
N ALA A 167 -33.47 8.42 27.41
CA ALA A 167 -34.88 8.74 27.21
C ALA A 167 -35.71 7.45 27.31
N PRO A 168 -36.63 7.31 28.28
CA PRO A 168 -36.85 8.21 29.42
C PRO A 168 -35.64 8.31 30.38
N ARG A 169 -35.62 9.36 31.21
CA ARG A 169 -34.52 9.64 32.14
C ARG A 169 -34.53 8.65 33.30
N LEU A 170 -33.43 7.92 33.52
CA LEU A 170 -33.38 6.91 34.58
C LEU A 170 -33.71 7.49 35.96
N PRO A 171 -34.47 6.76 36.81
CA PRO A 171 -34.75 7.19 38.17
C PRO A 171 -33.46 7.24 38.99
N GLY A 172 -33.28 8.30 39.76
CA GLY A 172 -32.04 8.56 40.52
C GLY A 172 -30.95 9.30 39.75
N TRP A 173 -31.16 9.59 38.45
CA TRP A 173 -30.18 10.35 37.67
C TRP A 173 -30.10 11.81 38.16
N THR A 174 -28.96 12.17 38.74
CA THR A 174 -28.63 13.56 39.08
C THR A 174 -27.52 14.09 38.15
N LYS A 175 -27.62 15.37 37.76
CA LYS A 175 -26.63 16.01 36.89
C LYS A 175 -25.23 16.07 37.53
N GLU A 176 -25.20 16.13 38.86
CA GLU A 176 -24.00 16.31 39.67
C GLU A 176 -23.20 15.00 39.80
N ALA A 177 -23.88 13.86 39.89
CA ALA A 177 -23.23 12.55 40.02
C ALA A 177 -22.59 12.04 38.72
N ASN A 178 -22.86 12.68 37.56
CA ASN A 178 -22.31 12.31 36.25
C ASN A 178 -22.38 10.79 35.96
N GLU A 179 -23.44 10.13 36.42
CA GLU A 179 -23.55 8.67 36.34
C GLU A 179 -23.64 8.22 34.89
N LYS A 180 -22.59 7.52 34.46
CA LYS A 180 -22.46 6.90 33.15
C LYS A 180 -22.96 5.47 33.23
N VAL A 181 -24.06 5.15 32.56
CA VAL A 181 -24.59 3.78 32.56
C VAL A 181 -23.89 2.96 31.49
N PHE A 182 -23.20 1.90 31.89
CA PHE A 182 -22.49 1.01 30.96
C PHE A 182 -23.47 0.29 30.01
N ILE A 183 -23.13 0.25 28.72
CA ILE A 183 -23.85 -0.50 27.69
C ILE A 183 -22.92 -1.61 27.16
N PRO A 184 -23.18 -2.89 27.48
CA PRO A 184 -22.34 -3.98 27.01
C PRO A 184 -22.40 -4.13 25.50
N TRP A 185 -21.31 -4.60 24.89
CA TRP A 185 -21.33 -5.07 23.50
C TRP A 185 -22.22 -6.31 23.35
N PRO A 186 -22.87 -6.52 22.18
CA PRO A 186 -23.72 -7.68 21.98
C PRO A 186 -22.87 -8.95 22.03
N LYS A 187 -23.42 -10.00 22.66
CA LYS A 187 -22.78 -11.31 22.72
C LYS A 187 -22.78 -11.89 21.32
N THR A 188 -21.59 -12.12 20.77
CA THR A 188 -21.42 -12.83 19.49
C THR A 188 -21.19 -14.30 19.79
N SER A 189 -21.93 -15.18 19.12
CA SER A 189 -21.53 -16.59 19.07
C SER A 189 -20.18 -16.66 18.34
N ARG A 190 -19.18 -17.28 18.97
CA ARG A 190 -17.94 -17.60 18.27
C ARG A 190 -18.31 -18.63 17.21
N SER A 191 -18.02 -18.34 15.94
CA SER A 191 -18.03 -19.38 14.92
C SER A 191 -16.90 -20.34 15.25
N ASP A 192 -17.19 -21.63 15.27
CA ASP A 192 -16.14 -22.63 15.36
C ASP A 192 -15.21 -22.45 14.15
N PRO A 193 -13.88 -22.51 14.37
CA PRO A 193 -12.94 -22.48 13.27
C PRO A 193 -13.23 -23.66 12.33
N PRO A 194 -13.03 -23.49 11.01
CA PRO A 194 -13.18 -24.60 10.09
C PRO A 194 -12.23 -25.73 10.49
N LYS A 195 -12.67 -26.97 10.33
CA LYS A 195 -11.81 -28.14 10.56
C LYS A 195 -10.64 -28.09 9.57
N PRO A 196 -9.41 -28.45 10.00
CA PRO A 196 -8.25 -28.46 9.12
C PRO A 196 -8.49 -29.41 7.95
N THR A 197 -8.06 -28.97 6.78
CA THR A 197 -8.11 -29.68 5.49
C THR A 197 -6.76 -30.35 5.22
N ALA A 198 -6.72 -31.29 4.27
CA ALA A 198 -5.48 -31.98 3.87
C ALA A 198 -4.40 -31.05 3.27
N TYR A 199 -4.77 -29.81 2.91
CA TYR A 199 -3.85 -28.79 2.43
C TYR A 199 -3.29 -27.90 3.56
N ASP A 200 -3.84 -28.01 4.77
CA ASP A 200 -3.36 -27.23 5.91
C ASP A 200 -2.07 -27.85 6.46
N THR A 201 -1.12 -26.99 6.80
CA THR A 201 0.19 -27.39 7.32
C THR A 201 0.03 -28.12 8.66
N THR A 202 0.68 -29.27 8.81
CA THR A 202 0.68 -30.00 10.09
C THR A 202 1.40 -29.19 11.17
N LEU A 203 1.00 -29.39 12.42
CA LEU A 203 1.64 -28.71 13.55
C LEU A 203 3.15 -28.96 13.58
N GLU A 204 3.57 -30.20 13.29
CA GLU A 204 4.97 -30.62 13.22
C GLU A 204 5.76 -29.86 12.16
N ALA A 205 5.21 -29.69 10.96
CA ALA A 205 5.88 -28.95 9.89
C ALA A 205 5.95 -27.44 10.20
N VAL A 206 5.01 -26.89 10.98
CA VAL A 206 5.05 -25.49 11.43
C VAL A 206 6.07 -25.29 12.54
N THR A 207 6.26 -26.28 13.42
CA THR A 207 7.23 -26.20 14.53
C THR A 207 8.65 -26.58 14.10
N GLU A 208 8.83 -27.19 12.93
CA GLU A 208 10.13 -27.53 12.38
C GLU A 208 10.98 -26.29 12.10
N VAL A 209 12.15 -26.22 12.75
CA VAL A 209 13.14 -25.15 12.52
C VAL A 209 13.90 -25.44 11.22
N THR A 210 13.36 -24.95 10.11
CA THR A 210 13.93 -25.13 8.76
C THR A 210 15.14 -24.25 8.47
N TYR A 211 15.31 -23.15 9.20
CA TYR A 211 16.39 -22.20 8.98
C TYR A 211 17.37 -22.18 10.17
N LYS A 212 18.65 -22.42 9.87
CA LYS A 212 19.77 -22.28 10.80
C LYS A 212 20.60 -21.08 10.36
N PRO A 213 20.62 -19.96 11.11
CA PRO A 213 21.44 -18.83 10.75
C PRO A 213 22.92 -19.21 10.79
N PRO A 214 23.76 -18.61 9.92
CA PRO A 214 25.20 -18.84 9.97
C PRO A 214 25.77 -18.40 11.32
N SER A 215 26.66 -19.21 11.89
CA SER A 215 27.36 -18.85 13.12
C SER A 215 28.25 -17.64 12.86
N LEU A 216 27.97 -16.52 13.53
CA LEU A 216 28.88 -15.39 13.52
C LEU A 216 30.15 -15.80 14.29
N PRO A 217 31.35 -15.57 13.73
CA PRO A 217 32.56 -15.92 14.44
C PRO A 217 32.73 -15.03 15.68
N LEU A 218 33.12 -15.62 16.82
CA LEU A 218 33.39 -14.88 18.04
C LEU A 218 34.70 -14.07 17.95
N ASP A 219 35.63 -14.51 17.12
CA ASP A 219 36.89 -13.82 16.91
C ASP A 219 36.68 -12.55 16.05
N PRO A 220 37.08 -11.36 16.54
CA PRO A 220 36.95 -10.11 15.79
C PRO A 220 37.84 -10.05 14.53
N LYS A 221 38.78 -11.00 14.38
CA LYS A 221 39.65 -11.15 13.20
C LYS A 221 39.18 -12.22 12.22
N ALA A 222 38.14 -12.97 12.56
CA ALA A 222 37.64 -14.01 11.68
C ALA A 222 37.01 -13.42 10.42
N PHE A 223 37.07 -14.17 9.32
CA PHE A 223 36.52 -13.76 8.05
C PHE A 223 34.98 -13.72 8.12
N ILE A 224 34.43 -12.51 8.11
CA ILE A 224 32.98 -12.30 7.96
C ILE A 224 32.70 -12.17 6.46
N PRO A 225 31.81 -12.99 5.88
CA PRO A 225 31.47 -12.87 4.47
C PRO A 225 30.92 -11.47 4.19
N ARG A 226 31.54 -10.78 3.23
CA ARG A 226 31.12 -9.44 2.81
C ARG A 226 29.78 -9.53 2.10
N ILE A 227 28.91 -8.55 2.35
CA ILE A 227 27.68 -8.35 1.57
C ILE A 227 28.06 -8.21 0.08
N ALA A 228 27.49 -9.08 -0.76
CA ALA A 228 27.80 -9.08 -2.17
C ALA A 228 27.39 -7.76 -2.84
N SER A 229 28.26 -7.24 -3.71
CA SER A 229 27.92 -6.05 -4.49
C SER A 229 26.77 -6.35 -5.46
N GLN A 230 26.00 -5.33 -5.85
CA GLN A 230 24.92 -5.50 -6.82
C GLN A 230 25.42 -6.12 -8.14
N HIS A 231 26.65 -5.78 -8.54
CA HIS A 231 27.27 -6.32 -9.74
C HIS A 231 27.61 -7.82 -9.58
N GLU A 232 28.15 -8.23 -8.43
CA GLU A 232 28.39 -9.65 -8.11
C GLU A 232 27.10 -10.46 -8.10
N TYR A 233 26.03 -9.92 -7.51
CA TYR A 233 24.71 -10.53 -7.53
C TYR A 233 24.12 -10.67 -8.95
N ILE A 234 24.20 -9.64 -9.77
CA ILE A 234 23.73 -9.73 -11.18
C ILE A 234 24.56 -10.75 -11.97
N LYS A 235 25.86 -10.84 -11.68
CA LYS A 235 26.75 -11.81 -12.32
C LYS A 235 26.49 -13.24 -11.84
N SER A 236 26.14 -13.44 -10.57
CA SER A 236 25.77 -14.76 -10.06
C SER A 236 24.46 -15.26 -10.69
N LEU A 237 23.49 -14.38 -10.92
CA LEU A 237 22.26 -14.72 -11.66
C LEU A 237 22.50 -15.08 -13.13
N SER A 238 23.48 -14.46 -13.79
CA SER A 238 23.74 -14.71 -15.22
C SER A 238 24.58 -15.96 -15.48
N THR A 239 25.29 -16.46 -14.48
CA THR A 239 26.24 -17.57 -14.62
C THR A 239 25.72 -18.80 -13.86
N ARG A 240 25.27 -19.85 -14.58
CA ARG A 240 24.72 -21.07 -13.95
C ARG A 240 25.69 -21.80 -13.01
N SER A 241 27.00 -21.58 -13.14
CA SER A 241 28.04 -22.20 -12.32
C SER A 241 28.44 -21.39 -11.07
N ALA A 242 27.77 -20.28 -10.78
CA ALA A 242 28.11 -19.38 -9.67
C ALA A 242 27.26 -19.61 -8.40
N PHE A 243 26.35 -20.58 -8.41
CA PHE A 243 25.54 -20.93 -7.24
C PHE A 243 26.30 -21.91 -6.36
N ASP A 244 26.79 -21.42 -5.23
CA ASP A 244 27.40 -22.24 -4.18
C ASP A 244 26.34 -22.59 -3.13
N PRO A 245 25.89 -23.87 -3.04
CA PRO A 245 24.90 -24.30 -2.05
C PRO A 245 25.43 -24.25 -0.61
N ALA A 246 26.76 -24.16 -0.42
CA ALA A 246 27.38 -24.03 0.90
C ALA A 246 27.45 -22.56 1.37
N ALA A 247 27.22 -21.60 0.49
CA ALA A 247 27.27 -20.19 0.85
C ALA A 247 26.03 -19.78 1.68
N PRO A 248 26.20 -18.91 2.69
CA PRO A 248 25.08 -18.40 3.47
C PRO A 248 24.07 -17.64 2.59
N VAL A 249 22.78 -17.88 2.81
CA VAL A 249 21.69 -17.20 2.09
C VAL A 249 21.76 -15.68 2.27
N GLU A 250 22.30 -15.23 3.40
CA GLU A 250 22.45 -13.85 3.81
C GLU A 250 23.34 -13.02 2.88
N VAL A 251 24.28 -13.66 2.16
CA VAL A 251 25.23 -13.00 1.25
C VAL A 251 24.51 -12.19 0.17
N TYR A 252 23.40 -12.74 -0.37
CA TYR A 252 22.59 -12.09 -1.40
C TYR A 252 21.24 -11.58 -0.89
N LEU A 253 20.86 -11.86 0.36
CA LEU A 253 19.55 -11.55 0.93
C LEU A 253 19.14 -10.07 0.76
N GLN A 254 20.07 -9.13 0.93
CA GLN A 254 19.77 -7.71 0.73
C GLN A 254 19.36 -7.40 -0.72
N ASN A 255 20.03 -8.01 -1.70
CA ASN A 255 19.76 -7.80 -3.12
C ASN A 255 18.49 -8.54 -3.57
N GLU A 256 18.16 -9.68 -2.95
CA GLU A 256 16.92 -10.43 -3.13
C GLU A 256 15.69 -9.67 -2.58
N LEU A 257 15.76 -9.27 -1.30
CA LEU A 257 14.68 -8.52 -0.65
C LEU A 257 14.49 -7.13 -1.28
N SER A 258 15.56 -6.57 -1.84
CA SER A 258 15.53 -5.24 -2.46
C SER A 258 16.16 -5.25 -3.85
N SER A 259 15.35 -5.55 -4.86
CA SER A 259 15.79 -5.57 -6.25
C SER A 259 16.65 -4.33 -6.60
N PRO A 260 17.86 -4.50 -7.17
CA PRO A 260 18.73 -3.38 -7.55
C PRO A 260 18.07 -2.44 -8.58
N PHE A 261 17.08 -2.95 -9.31
CA PHE A 261 16.34 -2.24 -10.35
C PHE A 261 14.97 -1.72 -9.90
N ALA A 262 14.66 -1.81 -8.60
CA ALA A 262 13.41 -1.29 -8.03
C ALA A 262 13.20 0.20 -8.39
N ARG A 263 11.94 0.56 -8.65
CA ARG A 263 11.55 1.94 -9.02
C ARG A 263 11.97 2.96 -7.94
N ALA A 264 11.84 2.59 -6.67
CA ALA A 264 12.25 3.45 -5.55
C ALA A 264 13.76 3.75 -5.58
N LYS A 265 14.62 2.75 -5.81
CA LYS A 265 16.07 2.96 -5.96
C LYS A 265 16.41 3.79 -7.20
N LYS A 266 15.68 3.61 -8.31
CA LYS A 266 15.81 4.48 -9.49
C LYS A 266 15.45 5.94 -9.18
N GLN A 267 14.36 6.16 -8.45
CA GLN A 267 13.93 7.48 -8.02
C GLN A 267 14.93 8.11 -7.05
N ALA A 268 15.46 7.34 -6.08
CA ALA A 268 16.49 7.81 -5.16
C ALA A 268 17.78 8.21 -5.89
N ARG A 269 18.23 7.42 -6.88
CA ARG A 269 19.38 7.78 -7.74
C ARG A 269 19.12 9.06 -8.53
N TRP A 270 17.91 9.22 -9.06
CA TRP A 270 17.53 10.43 -9.78
C TRP A 270 17.52 11.66 -8.86
N GLN A 271 16.91 11.56 -7.67
CA GLN A 271 16.91 12.62 -6.66
C GLN A 271 18.33 12.98 -6.20
N ALA A 272 19.17 11.98 -5.93
CA ALA A 272 20.57 12.19 -5.57
C ALA A 272 21.34 12.92 -6.69
N TYR A 273 21.06 12.60 -7.94
CA TYR A 273 21.65 13.29 -9.09
C TYR A 273 21.14 14.73 -9.24
N GLU A 274 19.86 14.99 -8.99
CA GLU A 274 19.32 16.36 -8.95
C GLU A 274 19.93 17.18 -7.81
N HIS A 275 20.09 16.60 -6.61
CA HIS A 275 20.78 17.25 -5.50
C HIS A 275 22.25 17.52 -5.80
N TYR A 276 22.95 16.58 -6.45
CA TYR A 276 24.32 16.78 -6.91
C TYR A 276 24.42 17.98 -7.87
N LYS A 277 23.52 18.09 -8.85
CA LYS A 277 23.49 19.22 -9.79
C LYS A 277 23.30 20.56 -9.07
N GLN A 278 22.36 20.60 -8.13
CA GLN A 278 22.08 21.81 -7.33
C GLN A 278 23.29 22.18 -6.48
N GLY A 279 23.87 21.23 -5.75
CA GLY A 279 25.06 21.46 -4.93
C GLY A 279 26.26 21.92 -5.75
N LEU A 280 26.46 21.36 -6.95
CA LEU A 280 27.52 21.80 -7.87
C LEU A 280 27.27 23.24 -8.35
N LEU A 281 26.03 23.60 -8.70
CA LEU A 281 25.69 24.98 -9.08
C LEU A 281 25.98 25.96 -7.94
N ASP A 282 25.59 25.61 -6.71
CA ASP A 282 25.85 26.43 -5.54
C ASP A 282 27.37 26.61 -5.29
N GLN A 283 28.17 25.57 -5.53
CA GLN A 283 29.64 25.66 -5.46
C GLN A 283 30.20 26.63 -6.50
N TYR A 284 29.74 26.56 -7.76
CA TYR A 284 30.15 27.51 -8.80
C TYR A 284 29.73 28.95 -8.46
N ILE A 285 28.50 29.15 -7.99
CA ILE A 285 28.02 30.48 -7.60
C ILE A 285 28.87 31.03 -6.45
N LYS A 286 29.15 30.22 -5.43
CA LYS A 286 30.01 30.64 -4.30
C LYS A 286 31.41 30.99 -4.78
N ALA A 287 32.00 30.17 -5.65
CA ALA A 287 33.35 30.42 -6.18
C ALA A 287 33.43 31.73 -6.98
N GLU A 288 32.46 32.01 -7.86
CA GLU A 288 32.46 33.26 -8.65
C GLU A 288 32.07 34.49 -7.82
N VAL A 289 31.13 34.36 -6.87
CA VAL A 289 30.76 35.47 -5.98
C VAL A 289 31.90 35.84 -5.04
N ASN A 290 32.72 34.88 -4.62
CA ASN A 290 33.92 35.17 -3.83
C ASN A 290 35.01 35.88 -4.67
N ASN A 291 35.02 35.68 -6.00
CA ASN A 291 35.99 36.25 -6.95
C ASN A 291 35.33 37.30 -7.86
N LEU A 292 34.91 38.43 -7.29
CA LEU A 292 34.18 39.44 -8.05
C LEU A 292 35.05 40.17 -9.08
N ASP A 293 36.34 40.39 -8.84
CA ASP A 293 37.28 41.05 -9.78
C ASP A 293 36.70 42.32 -10.45
N GLY A 294 36.01 43.15 -9.66
CA GLY A 294 35.36 44.39 -10.14
C GLY A 294 34.02 44.21 -10.87
N ARG A 295 33.53 42.97 -11.04
CA ARG A 295 32.24 42.63 -11.64
C ARG A 295 31.09 42.76 -10.65
N ILE A 296 29.87 42.90 -11.16
CA ILE A 296 28.65 42.89 -10.34
C ILE A 296 28.31 41.45 -9.94
N VAL A 297 27.78 41.23 -8.72
CA VAL A 297 27.34 39.91 -8.22
C VAL A 297 26.41 39.18 -9.21
N ARG A 298 25.60 39.93 -9.96
CA ARG A 298 24.70 39.39 -10.99
C ARG A 298 25.47 38.72 -12.13
N ASP A 299 26.56 39.33 -12.58
CA ASP A 299 27.37 38.84 -13.69
C ASP A 299 28.18 37.62 -13.26
N ALA A 300 28.74 37.66 -12.06
CA ALA A 300 29.41 36.51 -11.44
C ALA A 300 28.48 35.29 -11.32
N LYS A 301 27.21 35.49 -10.94
CA LYS A 301 26.19 34.43 -10.92
C LYS A 301 25.85 33.90 -12.31
N ALA A 302 25.78 34.77 -13.32
CA ALA A 302 25.51 34.37 -14.69
C ALA A 302 26.66 33.52 -15.27
N GLU A 303 27.90 33.91 -15.02
CA GLU A 303 29.08 33.14 -15.40
C GLU A 303 29.18 31.80 -14.67
N ALA A 304 28.87 31.76 -13.37
CA ALA A 304 28.80 30.52 -12.60
C ALA A 304 27.81 29.52 -13.22
N VAL A 305 26.61 29.98 -13.59
CA VAL A 305 25.60 29.16 -14.27
C VAL A 305 26.12 28.67 -15.63
N TRP A 306 26.82 29.51 -16.38
CA TRP A 306 27.40 29.13 -17.67
C TRP A 306 28.50 28.06 -17.52
N LYS A 307 29.44 28.24 -16.59
CA LYS A 307 30.51 27.26 -16.28
C LYS A 307 29.90 25.94 -15.83
N TRP A 308 28.91 25.97 -14.94
CA TRP A 308 28.14 24.80 -14.52
C TRP A 308 27.48 24.07 -15.70
N ARG A 309 26.79 24.80 -16.60
CA ARG A 309 26.15 24.18 -17.79
C ARG A 309 27.18 23.48 -18.69
N ASN A 310 28.33 24.11 -18.93
CA ASN A 310 29.40 23.50 -19.73
C ASN A 310 29.96 22.24 -19.06
N ARG A 311 30.19 22.28 -17.75
CA ARG A 311 30.61 21.11 -16.98
C ARG A 311 29.61 19.96 -17.07
N MET A 312 28.32 20.25 -16.97
CA MET A 312 27.26 19.23 -17.13
C MET A 312 27.24 18.61 -18.53
N ILE A 313 27.55 19.39 -19.58
CA ILE A 313 27.67 18.87 -20.95
C ILE A 313 28.89 17.95 -21.07
N GLU A 314 30.03 18.32 -20.49
CA GLU A 314 31.24 17.51 -20.47
C GLU A 314 31.05 16.19 -19.72
N GLU A 315 30.46 16.22 -18.52
CA GLU A 315 30.15 15.03 -17.74
C GLU A 315 29.23 14.08 -18.50
N ARG A 316 28.21 14.62 -19.17
CA ARG A 316 27.31 13.82 -20.02
C ARG A 316 28.06 13.16 -21.18
N LYS A 317 28.94 13.90 -21.87
CA LYS A 317 29.78 13.35 -22.95
C LYS A 317 30.71 12.25 -22.42
N ALA A 318 31.33 12.46 -21.26
CA ALA A 318 32.19 11.49 -20.61
C ALA A 318 31.43 10.23 -20.20
N GLU A 319 30.23 10.37 -19.64
CA GLU A 319 29.39 9.22 -19.26
C GLU A 319 28.93 8.42 -20.48
N ILE A 320 28.51 9.10 -21.56
CA ILE A 320 28.17 8.43 -22.83
C ILE A 320 29.38 7.64 -23.36
N LYS A 321 30.58 8.23 -23.34
CA LYS A 321 31.82 7.57 -23.77
C LYS A 321 32.15 6.37 -22.88
N LYS A 322 31.98 6.48 -21.56
CA LYS A 322 32.17 5.37 -20.61
C LYS A 322 31.19 4.23 -20.90
N ARG A 323 29.90 4.52 -21.01
CA ARG A 323 28.86 3.52 -21.36
C ARG A 323 29.12 2.86 -22.71
N TRP A 324 29.65 3.61 -23.68
CA TRP A 324 30.04 3.06 -24.99
C TRP A 324 31.19 2.05 -24.86
N LYS A 325 32.20 2.34 -24.05
CA LYS A 325 33.30 1.41 -23.73
C LYS A 325 32.81 0.19 -22.97
N ASP A 326 32.02 0.36 -21.92
CA ASP A 326 31.50 -0.73 -21.08
C ASP A 326 30.64 -1.72 -21.88
N ARG A 327 29.95 -1.26 -22.94
CA ARG A 327 29.22 -2.13 -23.88
C ARG A 327 30.11 -2.95 -24.82
N GLY A 328 31.44 -2.82 -24.72
CA GLY A 328 32.41 -3.50 -25.59
C GLY A 328 32.43 -2.96 -27.02
N GLN A 329 32.02 -1.70 -27.26
CA GLN A 329 32.07 -1.13 -28.61
C GLN A 329 33.50 -0.83 -29.05
N GLU A 330 34.39 -0.50 -28.12
CA GLU A 330 35.83 -0.31 -28.39
C GLU A 330 36.46 -1.62 -28.93
N THR A 331 36.17 -2.74 -28.28
CA THR A 331 36.63 -4.07 -28.73
C THR A 331 35.97 -4.52 -30.04
N LYS A 332 34.72 -4.14 -30.31
CA LYS A 332 34.09 -4.35 -31.62
C LYS A 332 34.76 -3.52 -32.72
N MET A 333 35.13 -2.28 -32.43
CA MET A 333 35.80 -1.39 -33.38
C MET A 333 37.23 -1.86 -33.70
N THR A 334 38.01 -2.30 -32.70
CA THR A 334 39.34 -2.88 -32.93
C THR A 334 39.24 -4.13 -33.81
N ARG A 335 38.34 -5.06 -33.47
CA ARG A 335 38.06 -6.26 -34.29
C ARG A 335 37.66 -5.92 -35.73
N LYS A 336 36.86 -4.86 -35.93
CA LYS A 336 36.47 -4.40 -37.27
C LYS A 336 37.67 -3.85 -38.05
N ARG A 337 38.54 -3.05 -37.42
CA ARG A 337 39.77 -2.52 -38.02
C ARG A 337 40.72 -3.66 -38.42
N GLU A 338 40.93 -4.62 -37.54
CA GLU A 338 41.74 -5.81 -37.83
C GLU A 338 41.19 -6.61 -39.02
N ARG A 339 39.87 -6.80 -39.09
CA ARG A 339 39.22 -7.47 -40.24
C ARG A 339 39.44 -6.71 -41.55
N GLN A 340 39.31 -5.39 -41.53
CA GLN A 340 39.52 -4.55 -42.71
C GLN A 340 40.99 -4.54 -43.15
N ALA A 341 41.94 -4.50 -42.21
CA ALA A 341 43.36 -4.61 -42.51
C ALA A 341 43.67 -5.95 -43.19
N LYS A 342 43.24 -7.07 -42.60
CA LYS A 342 43.39 -8.40 -43.20
C LYS A 342 42.80 -8.51 -44.61
N GLN A 343 41.64 -7.88 -44.84
CA GLN A 343 41.02 -7.87 -46.16
C GLN A 343 41.84 -7.06 -47.17
N LYS A 344 42.34 -5.89 -46.79
CA LYS A 344 43.23 -5.07 -47.63
C LYS A 344 44.53 -5.82 -47.94
N ASP A 345 45.13 -6.47 -46.95
CA ASP A 345 46.34 -7.28 -47.14
C ASP A 345 46.08 -8.45 -48.09
N ARG A 346 44.92 -9.11 -47.97
CA ARG A 346 44.52 -10.18 -48.89
C ARG A 346 44.35 -9.68 -50.32
N ILE A 347 43.72 -8.51 -50.51
CA ILE A 347 43.56 -7.90 -51.83
C ILE A 347 44.93 -7.50 -52.39
N HIS A 348 45.76 -6.85 -51.59
CA HIS A 348 47.11 -6.44 -51.98
C HIS A 348 47.97 -7.64 -52.40
N ARG A 349 47.89 -8.74 -51.63
CA ARG A 349 48.56 -10.00 -51.97
C ARG A 349 48.02 -10.57 -53.28
N LYS A 350 46.70 -10.63 -53.46
CA LYS A 350 46.08 -11.10 -54.71
C LYS A 350 46.47 -10.23 -55.90
N MET A 351 46.57 -8.90 -55.75
CA MET A 351 47.01 -7.99 -56.81
C MET A 351 48.51 -8.15 -57.13
N ARG A 352 49.36 -8.47 -56.15
CA ARG A 352 50.77 -8.84 -56.42
C ARG A 352 50.90 -10.18 -57.13
N GLU A 353 50.07 -11.15 -56.75
CA GLU A 353 50.05 -12.50 -57.32
C GLU A 353 49.33 -12.56 -58.68
N LEU A 354 48.59 -11.50 -59.05
CA LEU A 354 47.96 -11.32 -60.36
C LEU A 354 49.02 -10.99 -61.40
N VAL A 355 49.71 -12.03 -61.86
CA VAL A 355 50.50 -12.01 -63.10
C VAL A 355 49.57 -12.46 -64.22
N LEU A 356 49.52 -11.69 -65.31
CA LEU A 356 48.80 -12.07 -66.53
C LEU A 356 49.45 -13.36 -67.06
N THR A 357 48.67 -14.44 -67.19
CA THR A 357 49.15 -15.65 -67.88
C THR A 357 49.15 -15.37 -69.38
N ASP A 358 50.28 -15.55 -70.06
CA ASP A 358 50.40 -15.36 -71.50
C ASP A 358 49.38 -16.24 -72.24
N ALA A 359 48.46 -15.58 -72.96
CA ALA A 359 47.47 -16.20 -73.82
C ALA A 359 47.79 -15.87 -75.28
N PRO A 360 47.49 -16.75 -76.25
CA PRO A 360 47.95 -16.62 -77.65
C PRO A 360 47.46 -15.36 -78.39
N ASN A 361 46.50 -14.61 -77.84
CA ASN A 361 45.95 -13.37 -78.42
C ASN A 361 46.37 -12.09 -77.67
N GLN A 362 47.33 -12.15 -76.74
CA GLN A 362 47.82 -10.96 -76.03
C GLN A 362 48.97 -10.28 -76.78
N ILE A 363 48.70 -9.10 -77.34
CA ILE A 363 49.73 -8.21 -77.89
C ILE A 363 50.15 -7.26 -76.75
N VAL A 364 51.31 -7.52 -76.15
CA VAL A 364 51.94 -6.59 -75.21
C VAL A 364 52.62 -5.49 -76.03
N PRO A 365 52.24 -4.21 -75.90
CA PRO A 365 52.95 -3.14 -76.59
C PRO A 365 54.39 -3.09 -76.07
N GLY A 366 55.34 -3.32 -76.97
CA GLY A 366 56.76 -3.28 -76.66
C GLY A 366 57.14 -1.91 -76.10
N SER A 367 57.86 -1.92 -74.99
CA SER A 367 58.50 -0.73 -74.41
C SER A 367 59.47 -0.13 -75.42
N GLY A 368 59.17 1.07 -75.91
CA GLY A 368 60.18 1.98 -76.43
C GLY A 368 61.02 2.57 -75.33
#